data_AF-A0A3D5SLI2-F1
#
_entry.id   AF-A0A3D5SLI2-F1
#
_cell.length_a   1.000
_cell.length_b   1.000
_cell.length_c   1.000
_cell.angle_alpha   90.00
_cell.angle_beta   90.00
_cell.angle_gamma   90.00
#
_symmetry.space_group_name_H-M   'P 1'
#
loop_
_entity.id
_entity.type
_entity.pdbx_description
1 polymer ?
#
loop_
_entity_poly.entity_id
_entity_poly.type
_entity_poly.pdbx_seq_one_letter_code
_entity_poly.pdbx_strand_id
1 'polypeptide(L)'
;MPNSAANRWRGPATSLYLRPESYGVEMIEVTDIIKRYGQNTVLNKATFQIQEGQLTTILGPSGCGKSTMLRCMNRLERFDRGRLRIGDVEVVGTEEKQLTSAEEKELTKRLRQRVGIVFQNFNLFPHLTVLGNCIQAPTIVKGADRAAAEEIARHYLDKVG
;
A
#
# COMPACT_ATOMS: atom_id res chain seq x y z
N MET A 1 -20.20 -6.16 30.85
CA MET A 1 -19.50 -5.61 29.66
C MET A 1 -18.02 -5.52 29.96
N PRO A 2 -17.14 -6.29 29.30
CA PRO A 2 -15.70 -6.07 29.40
C PRO A 2 -15.19 -5.23 28.21
N ASN A 3 -14.30 -4.32 28.57
CA ASN A 3 -13.61 -3.27 27.84
C ASN A 3 -12.91 -3.76 26.54
N SER A 4 -13.27 -3.20 25.37
CA SER A 4 -12.79 -3.60 24.03
C SER A 4 -11.46 -2.95 23.59
N ALA A 5 -10.68 -2.41 24.52
CA ALA A 5 -9.47 -1.64 24.21
C ALA A 5 -8.23 -2.48 23.84
N ALA A 6 -8.26 -3.81 23.92
CA ALA A 6 -7.05 -4.64 23.95
C ALA A 6 -6.43 -5.05 22.59
N ASN A 7 -7.09 -4.86 21.44
CA ASN A 7 -6.63 -5.42 20.15
C ASN A 7 -6.30 -4.37 19.07
N ARG A 8 -5.64 -3.27 19.44
CA ARG A 8 -5.22 -2.24 18.47
C ARG A 8 -3.83 -2.55 17.92
N TRP A 9 -3.69 -2.54 16.59
CA TRP A 9 -2.43 -2.84 15.93
C TRP A 9 -1.42 -1.69 16.08
N ARG A 10 -0.19 -2.05 16.45
CA ARG A 10 0.91 -1.11 16.73
C ARG A 10 2.04 -1.15 15.71
N GLY A 11 2.01 -2.07 14.74
CA GLY A 11 3.07 -2.27 13.77
C GLY A 11 3.22 -3.74 13.35
N PRO A 12 3.97 -4.04 12.27
CA PRO A 12 4.31 -5.40 11.87
C PRO A 12 5.11 -6.12 12.97
N ALA A 13 4.96 -7.44 13.04
CA ALA A 13 5.90 -8.30 13.75
C ALA A 13 6.95 -8.76 12.72
N THR A 14 8.19 -8.32 12.87
CA THR A 14 9.25 -8.64 11.93
C THR A 14 9.75 -10.07 12.16
N SER A 15 9.50 -10.96 11.20
CA SER A 15 10.16 -12.27 11.10
C SER A 15 11.28 -12.14 10.09
N LEU A 16 12.54 -12.24 10.52
CA LEU A 16 13.69 -12.29 9.62
C LEU A 16 13.70 -13.62 8.87
N TYR A 17 13.34 -13.61 7.59
CA TYR A 17 13.85 -14.59 6.62
C TYR A 17 15.15 -14.02 6.04
N LEU A 18 16.22 -14.82 6.00
CA LEU A 18 17.57 -14.37 5.62
C LEU A 18 17.65 -13.85 4.16
N ARG A 19 18.40 -12.73 3.99
CA ARG A 19 19.06 -12.09 2.80
C ARG A 19 18.53 -10.67 2.48
N PRO A 20 19.35 -9.65 2.13
CA PRO A 20 20.83 -9.53 1.96
C PRO A 20 21.55 -8.80 3.13
N GLU A 21 22.89 -8.67 3.08
CA GLU A 21 23.74 -8.11 4.18
C GLU A 21 23.55 -6.61 4.47
N SER A 22 22.92 -5.87 3.56
CA SER A 22 22.63 -4.45 3.76
C SER A 22 21.38 -4.07 2.97
N TYR A 23 20.33 -3.64 3.67
CA TYR A 23 19.21 -2.96 3.04
C TYR A 23 19.60 -1.49 2.82
N GLY A 24 19.26 -0.95 1.64
CA GLY A 24 19.54 0.43 1.26
C GLY A 24 18.65 1.45 1.99
N VAL A 25 18.39 2.59 1.34
CA VAL A 25 17.62 3.71 1.89
C VAL A 25 16.22 3.26 2.33
N GLU A 26 15.71 3.87 3.41
CA GLU A 26 14.35 3.64 3.91
C GLU A 26 13.30 3.89 2.82
N MET A 27 12.64 2.79 2.40
CA MET A 27 11.69 2.80 1.29
C MET A 27 10.28 3.18 1.76
N ILE A 28 9.87 2.70 2.94
CA ILE A 28 8.55 2.99 3.53
C ILE A 28 8.74 3.40 4.99
N GLU A 29 8.25 4.57 5.36
CA GLU A 29 8.13 5.02 6.74
C GLU A 29 6.67 5.27 7.07
N VAL A 30 6.24 4.76 8.22
CA VAL A 30 4.94 5.01 8.81
C VAL A 30 5.16 5.60 10.19
N THR A 31 4.59 6.77 10.44
CA THR A 31 4.80 7.53 11.68
C THR A 31 3.47 7.94 12.28
N ASP A 32 3.16 7.39 13.45
CA ASP A 32 2.01 7.68 14.28
C ASP A 32 0.67 7.68 13.52
N ILE A 33 0.50 6.77 12.55
CA ILE A 33 -0.73 6.69 11.78
C ILE A 33 -1.90 6.34 12.70
N ILE A 34 -2.93 7.19 12.68
CA ILE A 34 -4.23 6.98 13.33
C ILE A 34 -5.30 6.88 12.25
N LYS A 35 -6.09 5.81 12.31
CA LYS A 35 -7.27 5.62 11.47
C LYS A 35 -8.49 5.25 12.31
N ARG A 36 -9.57 5.99 12.11
CA ARG A 36 -10.89 5.82 12.71
C ARG A 36 -11.96 5.58 11.67
N TYR A 37 -12.99 4.85 12.10
CA TYR A 37 -14.27 4.73 11.42
C TYR A 37 -15.35 5.13 12.42
N GLY A 38 -15.85 6.37 12.29
CA GLY A 38 -16.65 7.00 13.34
C GLY A 38 -15.86 7.06 14.66
N GLN A 39 -16.44 6.53 15.73
CA GLN A 39 -15.80 6.48 17.06
C GLN A 39 -14.79 5.33 17.22
N ASN A 40 -14.76 4.37 16.28
CA ASN A 40 -13.89 3.21 16.40
C ASN A 40 -12.50 3.50 15.81
N THR A 41 -11.46 3.50 16.65
CA THR A 41 -10.07 3.64 16.19
C THR A 41 -9.48 2.27 15.87
N VAL A 42 -9.18 2.04 14.60
CA VAL A 42 -8.64 0.78 14.07
C VAL A 42 -7.12 0.79 14.06
N LEU A 43 -6.50 1.89 13.60
CA LEU A 43 -5.05 2.10 13.70
C LEU A 43 -4.81 3.17 14.77
N ASN A 44 -3.91 2.90 15.71
CA ASN A 44 -3.68 3.78 16.84
C ASN A 44 -2.20 4.04 17.05
N LYS A 45 -1.70 5.12 16.43
CA LYS A 45 -0.29 5.52 16.45
C LYS A 45 0.62 4.39 15.99
N ALA A 46 0.28 3.82 14.83
CA ALA A 46 1.14 2.80 14.24
C ALA A 46 2.40 3.46 13.67
N THR A 47 3.56 2.92 14.06
CA THR A 47 4.87 3.44 13.66
C THR A 47 5.79 2.29 13.30
N PHE A 48 6.35 2.30 12.10
CA PHE A 48 7.34 1.32 11.64
C PHE A 48 8.03 1.80 10.35
N GLN A 49 9.16 1.16 10.02
CA GLN A 49 9.92 1.42 8.80
C GLN A 49 10.17 0.10 8.08
N ILE A 50 10.22 0.16 6.75
CA ILE A 50 10.59 -0.96 5.88
C ILE A 50 11.67 -0.47 4.92
N GLN A 51 12.79 -1.17 4.93
CA GLN A 51 13.94 -0.88 4.08
C GLN A 51 13.72 -1.42 2.67
N GLU A 52 14.40 -0.84 1.68
CA GLU A 52 14.35 -1.33 0.31
C GLU A 52 14.82 -2.79 0.22
N GLY A 53 14.02 -3.66 -0.40
CA GLY A 53 14.30 -5.09 -0.52
C GLY A 53 13.91 -5.94 0.70
N GLN A 54 13.41 -5.33 1.78
CA GLN A 54 12.98 -6.05 2.97
C GLN A 54 11.64 -6.77 2.75
N LEU A 55 11.59 -8.05 3.10
CA LEU A 55 10.34 -8.80 3.20
C LEU A 55 9.74 -8.61 4.60
N THR A 56 8.59 -7.94 4.66
CA THR A 56 7.89 -7.66 5.93
C THR A 56 6.52 -8.33 5.94
N THR A 57 6.20 -9.03 7.03
CA THR A 57 4.88 -9.63 7.25
C THR A 57 4.13 -8.92 8.37
N ILE A 58 2.84 -8.64 8.15
CA ILE A 58 1.96 -8.08 9.18
C ILE A 58 1.10 -9.20 9.77
N LEU A 59 1.32 -9.51 11.05
CA LEU A 59 0.57 -10.54 11.80
C LEU A 59 -0.37 -9.92 12.85
N GLY A 60 -1.41 -10.65 13.21
CA GLY A 60 -2.36 -10.26 14.26
C GLY A 60 -3.77 -10.85 14.06
N PRO A 61 -4.64 -10.81 15.09
CA PRO A 61 -5.99 -11.37 15.01
C PRO A 61 -6.86 -10.68 13.96
N SER A 62 -7.95 -11.33 13.57
CA SER A 62 -8.94 -10.70 12.68
C SER A 62 -9.45 -9.39 13.30
N GLY A 63 -9.66 -8.37 12.47
CA GLY A 63 -10.13 -7.05 12.92
C GLY A 63 -9.08 -6.13 13.56
N CYS A 64 -7.82 -6.55 13.76
CA CYS A 64 -6.82 -5.70 14.39
C CYS A 64 -6.34 -4.52 13.51
N GLY A 65 -6.72 -4.47 12.22
CA GLY A 65 -6.40 -3.36 11.33
C GLY A 65 -5.36 -3.62 10.25
N LYS A 66 -4.89 -4.86 10.05
CA LYS A 66 -3.87 -5.21 9.03
C LYS A 66 -4.28 -4.76 7.62
N SER A 67 -5.46 -5.15 7.17
CA SER A 67 -5.98 -4.77 5.86
C SER A 67 -6.20 -3.25 5.75
N THR A 68 -6.57 -2.59 6.84
CA THR A 68 -6.67 -1.13 6.91
C THR A 68 -5.32 -0.48 6.70
N MET A 69 -4.26 -0.97 7.37
CA MET A 69 -2.90 -0.47 7.16
C MET A 69 -2.45 -0.66 5.71
N LEU A 70 -2.63 -1.85 5.13
CA LEU A 70 -2.27 -2.10 3.73
C LEU A 70 -3.00 -1.16 2.76
N ARG A 71 -4.29 -0.89 3.01
CA ARG A 71 -5.09 0.07 2.23
C ARG A 71 -4.69 1.52 2.46
N CYS A 72 -4.16 1.88 3.62
CA CYS A 72 -3.59 3.19 3.86
C CYS A 72 -2.29 3.40 3.08
N MET A 73 -1.43 2.38 2.98
CA MET A 73 -0.14 2.48 2.27
C MET A 73 -0.28 2.79 0.77
N ASN A 74 -1.34 2.32 0.11
CA ASN A 74 -1.63 2.65 -1.30
C ASN A 74 -2.81 3.63 -1.45
N ARG A 75 -3.29 4.17 -0.33
CA ARG A 75 -4.33 5.21 -0.26
C ARG A 75 -5.64 4.78 -0.92
N LEU A 76 -6.00 3.50 -0.79
CA LEU A 76 -7.39 3.04 -0.91
C LEU A 76 -8.23 3.46 0.30
N GLU A 77 -7.57 3.71 1.43
CA GLU A 77 -8.16 4.26 2.64
C GLU A 77 -7.34 5.47 3.10
N ARG A 78 -7.98 6.60 3.40
CA ARG A 78 -7.32 7.76 4.01
C ARG A 78 -7.19 7.55 5.53
N PHE A 79 -6.12 8.03 6.15
CA PHE A 79 -5.94 8.05 7.59
C PHE A 79 -6.08 9.46 8.16
N ASP A 80 -6.46 9.56 9.42
CA ASP A 80 -6.87 10.82 10.04
C ASP A 80 -5.66 11.65 10.47
N ARG A 81 -4.64 11.01 11.06
CA ARG A 81 -3.42 11.64 11.56
C ARG A 81 -2.19 10.78 11.29
N GLY A 82 -1.01 11.42 11.32
CA GLY A 82 0.29 10.78 11.16
C GLY A 82 0.84 11.03 9.77
N ARG A 83 1.92 10.33 9.44
CA ARG A 83 2.62 10.47 8.16
C ARG A 83 2.98 9.11 7.58
N LEU A 84 2.91 9.04 6.25
CA LEU A 84 3.38 7.91 5.45
C LEU A 84 4.36 8.48 4.42
N ARG A 85 5.58 7.98 4.39
CA ARG A 85 6.55 8.26 3.34
C ARG A 85 6.84 6.99 2.55
N ILE A 86 6.73 7.04 1.22
CA ILE A 86 7.11 5.95 0.32
C ILE A 86 8.01 6.52 -0.78
N GLY A 87 9.31 6.24 -0.68
CA GLY A 87 10.34 6.93 -1.46
C GLY A 87 10.30 8.45 -1.19
N ASP A 88 10.04 9.21 -2.24
CA ASP A 88 9.86 10.68 -2.29
C ASP A 88 8.39 11.12 -2.16
N VAL A 89 7.43 10.20 -2.02
CA VAL A 89 6.02 10.56 -1.78
C VAL A 89 5.77 10.64 -0.30
N GLU A 90 5.31 11.79 0.18
CA GLU A 90 4.79 11.96 1.53
C GLU A 90 3.26 12.12 1.50
N VAL A 91 2.59 11.43 2.42
CA VAL A 91 1.15 11.56 2.70
C VAL A 91 1.01 11.92 4.17
N VAL A 92 0.22 12.95 4.45
CA VAL A 92 -0.12 13.38 5.82
C VAL A 92 -1.58 13.10 6.12
N GLY A 93 -1.93 13.01 7.40
CA GLY A 93 -3.30 12.76 7.83
C GLY A 93 -4.26 13.87 7.42
N THR A 94 -5.52 13.51 7.18
CA THR A 94 -6.56 14.46 6.72
C THR A 94 -6.86 15.55 7.75
N GLU A 95 -6.59 15.32 9.04
CA GLU A 95 -6.74 16.33 10.10
C GLU A 95 -5.55 17.30 10.14
N GLU A 96 -4.42 16.95 9.53
CA GLU A 96 -3.20 17.77 9.52
C GLU A 96 -3.10 18.61 8.24
N LYS A 97 -3.56 18.07 7.10
CA LYS A 97 -3.67 18.83 5.85
C LYS A 97 -4.86 18.35 5.05
N GLN A 98 -5.76 19.29 4.74
CA GLN A 98 -6.81 19.05 3.77
C GLN A 98 -6.29 19.35 2.37
N LEU A 99 -6.41 18.36 1.49
CA LEU A 99 -6.01 18.47 0.09
C LEU A 99 -7.22 18.85 -0.78
N THR A 100 -6.98 19.70 -1.77
CA THR A 100 -7.94 19.91 -2.85
C THR A 100 -8.11 18.64 -3.67
N SER A 101 -9.21 18.52 -4.41
CA SER A 101 -9.47 17.36 -5.28
C SER A 101 -8.36 17.14 -6.33
N ALA A 102 -7.70 18.21 -6.78
CA ALA A 102 -6.59 18.13 -7.73
C ALA A 102 -5.31 17.56 -7.07
N GLU A 103 -4.92 18.09 -5.92
CA GLU A 103 -3.79 17.57 -5.13
C GLU A 103 -4.01 16.10 -4.73
N GLU A 104 -5.24 15.78 -4.32
CA GLU A 104 -5.66 14.44 -3.96
C GLU A 104 -5.45 13.43 -5.10
N LYS A 105 -5.86 13.82 -6.31
CA LYS A 105 -5.73 13.00 -7.52
C LYS A 105 -4.27 12.79 -7.88
N GLU A 106 -3.46 13.85 -7.87
CA GLU A 106 -2.05 13.77 -8.22
C GLU A 106 -1.25 12.96 -7.20
N LEU A 107 -1.47 13.19 -5.90
CA LEU A 107 -0.85 12.42 -4.83
C LEU A 107 -1.17 10.93 -4.95
N THR A 108 -2.44 10.60 -5.17
CA THR A 108 -2.88 9.20 -5.33
C THR A 108 -2.25 8.55 -6.55
N LYS A 109 -2.15 9.28 -7.67
CA LYS A 109 -1.52 8.80 -8.91
C LYS A 109 -0.04 8.48 -8.65
N ARG A 110 0.73 9.41 -8.08
CA ARG A 110 2.16 9.21 -7.76
C ARG A 110 2.38 8.04 -6.82
N LEU A 111 1.56 7.91 -5.78
CA LEU A 111 1.68 6.83 -4.80
C LEU A 111 1.37 5.45 -5.43
N ARG A 112 0.27 5.31 -6.19
CA ARG A 112 -0.14 4.04 -6.80
C ARG A 112 0.75 3.59 -7.96
N GLN A 113 1.53 4.50 -8.56
CA GLN A 113 2.57 4.12 -9.52
C GLN A 113 3.79 3.47 -8.84
N ARG A 114 3.97 3.67 -7.52
CA ARG A 114 5.07 3.12 -6.72
C ARG A 114 4.66 1.90 -5.89
N VAL A 115 3.40 1.86 -5.47
CA VAL A 115 2.87 0.78 -4.62
C VAL A 115 1.93 -0.11 -5.42
N GLY A 116 2.40 -1.31 -5.76
CA GLY A 116 1.54 -2.40 -6.24
C GLY A 116 0.75 -3.01 -5.08
N ILE A 117 -0.49 -3.45 -5.35
CA ILE A 117 -1.30 -4.23 -4.40
C ILE A 117 -1.87 -5.45 -5.09
N VAL A 118 -1.82 -6.59 -4.41
CA VAL A 118 -2.53 -7.80 -4.79
C VAL A 118 -3.63 -8.02 -3.76
N PHE A 119 -4.87 -8.18 -4.22
CA PHE A 119 -6.03 -8.37 -3.36
C PHE A 119 -6.31 -9.86 -3.15
N GLN A 120 -7.01 -10.18 -2.06
CA GLN A 120 -7.44 -11.56 -1.79
C GLN A 120 -8.40 -12.09 -2.86
N ASN A 121 -9.28 -11.23 -3.38
CA ASN A 121 -10.12 -11.53 -4.54
C ASN A 121 -9.44 -10.98 -5.79
N PHE A 122 -9.45 -11.76 -6.88
CA PHE A 122 -8.84 -11.39 -8.16
C PHE A 122 -9.60 -10.21 -8.79
N ASN A 123 -9.13 -8.98 -8.53
CA ASN A 123 -9.70 -7.73 -9.06
C ASN A 123 -9.32 -7.52 -10.54
N LEU A 124 -9.55 -8.53 -11.39
CA LEU A 124 -9.34 -8.46 -12.82
C LEU A 124 -10.54 -7.84 -13.53
N PHE A 125 -10.29 -7.16 -14.65
CA PHE A 125 -11.33 -6.72 -15.56
C PHE A 125 -11.86 -7.92 -16.33
N PRO A 126 -13.12 -8.35 -16.10
CA PRO A 126 -13.64 -9.61 -16.64
C PRO A 126 -13.88 -9.56 -18.16
N HIS A 127 -13.95 -8.36 -18.73
CA HIS A 127 -14.13 -8.12 -20.16
C HIS A 127 -12.80 -8.05 -20.92
N LEU A 128 -11.66 -8.16 -20.24
CA LEU A 128 -10.33 -8.15 -20.85
C LEU A 128 -9.70 -9.54 -20.77
N THR A 129 -8.85 -9.86 -21.74
CA THR A 129 -7.99 -11.05 -21.69
C THR A 129 -6.95 -10.92 -20.57
N VAL A 130 -6.23 -12.00 -20.26
CA VAL A 130 -5.10 -11.97 -19.32
C VAL A 130 -4.06 -10.94 -19.75
N LEU A 131 -3.64 -10.97 -21.02
CA LEU A 131 -2.71 -9.98 -21.58
C LEU A 131 -3.30 -8.56 -21.49
N GLY A 132 -4.59 -8.41 -21.82
CA GLY A 132 -5.31 -7.13 -21.72
C GLY A 132 -5.26 -6.55 -20.30
N ASN A 133 -5.52 -7.36 -19.28
CA ASN A 133 -5.39 -6.95 -17.89
C ASN A 133 -3.96 -6.51 -17.53
N CYS A 134 -2.94 -7.21 -18.04
CA CYS A 134 -1.53 -6.91 -17.74
C CYS A 134 -1.06 -5.58 -18.37
N ILE A 135 -1.50 -5.26 -19.58
CA ILE A 135 -1.04 -4.05 -20.29
C ILE A 135 -1.89 -2.81 -20.02
N GLN A 136 -3.08 -2.95 -19.40
CA GLN A 136 -4.03 -1.86 -19.20
C GLN A 136 -3.43 -0.69 -18.40
N ALA A 137 -2.76 -0.98 -17.27
CA ALA A 137 -2.18 0.07 -16.43
C ALA A 137 -0.93 0.71 -17.07
N PRO A 138 0.04 -0.04 -17.62
CA PRO A 138 1.17 0.55 -18.35
C PRO A 138 0.75 1.49 -19.50
N THR A 139 -0.24 1.10 -20.29
CA THR A 139 -0.69 1.89 -21.45
C THR A 139 -1.47 3.15 -21.02
N ILE A 140 -2.47 3.02 -20.14
CA ILE A 140 -3.35 4.15 -19.78
C ILE A 140 -2.71 5.11 -18.77
N VAL A 141 -1.99 4.57 -17.77
CA VAL A 141 -1.51 5.39 -16.64
C VAL A 141 -0.10 5.93 -16.89
N LYS A 142 0.75 5.16 -17.57
CA LYS A 142 2.13 5.56 -17.90
C LYS A 142 2.29 6.01 -19.36
N GLY A 143 1.27 5.84 -20.20
CA GLY A 143 1.37 6.20 -21.62
C GLY A 143 2.36 5.34 -22.39
N ALA A 144 2.65 4.12 -21.91
CA ALA A 144 3.60 3.23 -22.58
C ALA A 144 3.07 2.79 -23.95
N ASP A 145 3.97 2.67 -24.92
CA ASP A 145 3.65 2.05 -26.19
C ASP A 145 3.12 0.62 -25.96
N ARG A 146 2.12 0.24 -26.77
CA ARG A 146 1.44 -1.03 -26.59
C ARG A 146 2.38 -2.22 -26.81
N ALA A 147 3.25 -2.17 -27.81
CA ALA A 147 4.17 -3.28 -28.09
C ALA A 147 5.14 -3.48 -26.93
N ALA A 148 5.71 -2.38 -26.40
CA ALA A 148 6.57 -2.43 -25.22
C ALA A 148 5.84 -2.96 -23.98
N ALA A 149 4.58 -2.56 -23.77
CA ALA A 149 3.76 -3.07 -22.68
C ALA A 149 3.46 -4.57 -22.82
N GLU A 150 3.17 -5.05 -24.03
CA GLU A 150 2.94 -6.47 -24.30
C GLU A 150 4.20 -7.31 -24.10
N GLU A 151 5.38 -6.82 -24.50
CA GLU A 151 6.65 -7.50 -24.25
C GLU A 151 6.90 -7.71 -22.75
N ILE A 152 6.75 -6.66 -21.96
CA ILE A 152 6.89 -6.72 -20.49
C ILE A 152 5.85 -7.68 -19.89
N ALA A 153 4.59 -7.58 -20.33
CA ALA A 153 3.52 -8.44 -19.83
C ALA A 153 3.79 -9.92 -20.12
N ARG A 154 4.21 -10.26 -21.34
CA ARG A 154 4.56 -11.64 -21.73
C ARG A 154 5.72 -12.18 -20.89
N HIS A 155 6.77 -11.38 -20.69
CA HIS A 155 7.88 -11.75 -19.83
C HIS A 155 7.43 -12.15 -18.41
N TYR A 156 6.51 -11.39 -17.81
CA TYR A 156 6.00 -11.71 -16.47
C TYR A 156 4.99 -12.85 -16.45
N LEU A 157 4.18 -13.00 -17.50
CA LEU A 157 3.26 -14.14 -17.65
C LEU A 157 4.04 -15.46 -17.74
N ASP A 158 5.10 -15.52 -18.55
CA ASP A 158 5.95 -16.71 -18.66
C ASP A 158 6.61 -17.09 -17.32
N LYS A 159 6.87 -16.12 -16.44
CA LYS A 159 7.41 -16.36 -15.09
C LYS A 159 6.41 -16.97 -14.12
N VAL A 160 5.11 -16.76 -14.33
CA VAL A 160 4.06 -17.20 -13.40
C VAL A 160 3.24 -18.39 -13.91
N GLY A 161 3.35 -18.74 -15.20
CA GLY A 161 2.75 -19.94 -15.80
C GLY A 161 1.71 -19.62 -16.87
#